data_AF-A0A2A2HU43-F1
#
_entry.id   AF-A0A2A2HU43-F1
#
_cell.length_a   1.000
_cell.length_b   1.000
_cell.length_c   1.000
_cell.angle_alpha   90.00
_cell.angle_beta   90.00
_cell.angle_gamma   90.00
#
_symmetry.space_group_name_H-M   'P 1'
#
loop_
_entity.id
_entity.type
_entity.pdbx_description
1 polymer ?
#
loop_
_entity_poly.entity_id
_entity_poly.type
_entity_poly.pdbx_seq_one_letter_code
_entity_poly.pdbx_strand_id
1 'polypeptide(L)'
;MIICECGELLRNKEEIFRDYTKTTASPSTRTIGHRNCGFIFNFVDEKNPKKYSSKKELKILAGKFAEKNLSPEYAPLFMLAVDRLKSKGKLRDYEVLVRAYREVLGLNSENPVRKKA
;
A
#
# COMPACT_ATOMS: atom_id res chain seq x y z
N MET A 1 5.91 5.43 -5.45
CA MET A 1 4.75 4.52 -5.41
C MET A 1 3.94 4.87 -4.19
N ILE A 2 2.65 5.11 -4.37
CA ILE A 2 1.72 5.46 -3.28
C ILE A 2 0.66 4.36 -3.23
N ILE A 3 0.41 3.78 -2.06
CA ILE A 3 -0.76 2.90 -1.90
C ILE A 3 -1.94 3.78 -1.50
N CYS A 4 -2.99 3.73 -2.31
CA CYS A 4 -4.24 4.39 -2.00
C CYS A 4 -5.05 3.56 -1.01
N GLU A 5 -5.90 4.20 -0.19
CA GLU A 5 -6.80 3.50 0.76
C GLU A 5 -7.81 2.57 0.08
N CYS A 6 -7.98 2.70 -1.24
CA CYS A 6 -8.77 1.80 -2.07
C CYS A 6 -8.04 0.52 -2.45
N GLY A 7 -6.82 0.28 -1.94
CA GLY A 7 -6.01 -0.91 -2.21
C GLY A 7 -5.22 -0.86 -3.52
N GLU A 8 -5.18 0.29 -4.21
CA GLU A 8 -4.51 0.43 -5.50
C GLU A 8 -3.10 0.97 -5.34
N LEU A 9 -2.15 0.39 -6.09
CA LEU A 9 -0.75 0.77 -6.05
C LEU A 9 -0.47 1.77 -7.17
N LEU A 10 -0.41 3.05 -6.80
CA LEU A 10 -0.15 4.13 -7.75
C LEU A 10 1.32 4.15 -8.12
N ARG A 11 1.62 3.73 -9.35
CA ARG A 11 2.97 3.65 -9.94
C ARG A 11 3.26 4.88 -10.78
N ASN A 12 2.25 5.40 -11.47
CA ASN A 12 2.41 6.40 -12.51
C ASN A 12 1.77 7.74 -12.13
N LYS A 13 2.27 8.82 -12.74
CA LYS A 13 1.72 10.16 -12.54
C LYS A 13 0.33 10.35 -13.15
N GLU A 14 -0.08 9.49 -14.08
CA GLU A 14 -1.40 9.54 -14.74
C GLU A 14 -2.53 9.05 -13.84
N GLU A 15 -2.18 8.19 -12.86
CA GLU A 15 -3.11 7.67 -11.86
C GLU A 15 -3.39 8.70 -10.76
N ILE A 16 -2.65 9.82 -10.74
CA ILE A 16 -2.85 10.91 -9.78
C ILE A 16 -3.31 12.19 -10.48
N PHE A 17 -4.21 12.94 -9.84
CA PHE A 17 -4.53 14.31 -10.21
C PHE A 17 -3.95 15.28 -9.19
N ARG A 18 -3.79 16.55 -9.57
CA ARG A 18 -3.39 17.63 -8.67
C ARG A 18 -4.64 18.39 -8.25
N ASP A 19 -4.68 18.77 -6.99
CA ASP A 19 -5.76 19.59 -6.44
C ASP A 19 -5.19 20.64 -5.49
N TYR A 20 -6.01 21.61 -5.10
CA TYR A 20 -5.67 22.63 -4.11
C TYR A 20 -6.71 22.60 -3.01
N THR A 21 -6.32 22.06 -1.87
CA THR A 21 -7.20 21.91 -0.71
C THR A 21 -6.75 22.79 0.43
N LYS A 22 -7.72 23.22 1.25
CA LYS A 22 -7.44 23.92 2.50
C LYS A 22 -6.70 22.99 3.47
N THR A 23 -5.59 23.47 3.99
CA THR A 23 -4.76 22.78 5.00
C THR A 23 -4.44 23.75 6.13
N THR A 24 -3.83 23.25 7.21
CA THR A 24 -3.35 24.09 8.32
C THR A 24 -2.26 25.07 7.90
N ALA A 25 -1.45 24.74 6.89
CA ALA A 25 -0.40 25.64 6.40
C ALA A 25 -0.92 26.73 5.45
N SER A 26 -1.92 26.44 4.61
CA SER A 26 -2.52 27.43 3.73
C SER A 26 -3.91 27.01 3.22
N PRO A 27 -4.78 27.97 2.85
CA PRO A 27 -6.10 27.70 2.26
C PRO A 27 -6.06 27.12 0.84
N SER A 28 -4.90 27.16 0.16
CA SER A 28 -4.74 26.64 -1.21
C SER A 28 -3.44 25.86 -1.32
N THR A 29 -3.32 24.83 -0.48
CA THR A 29 -2.15 23.96 -0.49
C THR A 29 -2.30 22.92 -1.57
N ARG A 30 -1.25 22.75 -2.36
CA ARG A 30 -1.19 21.78 -3.43
C ARG A 30 -1.18 20.36 -2.86
N THR A 31 -2.21 19.60 -3.20
CA THR A 31 -2.36 18.19 -2.87
C THR A 31 -2.40 17.34 -4.14
N ILE A 32 -2.33 16.03 -3.97
CA ILE A 32 -2.55 15.08 -5.06
C ILE A 32 -3.69 14.15 -4.67
N GLY A 33 -4.44 13.65 -5.64
CA GLY A 33 -5.49 12.68 -5.40
C GLY A 33 -5.40 11.49 -6.36
N HIS A 34 -5.99 10.36 -5.99
CA HIS A 34 -6.09 9.18 -6.86
C HIS A 34 -7.21 9.40 -7.89
N ARG A 35 -6.87 9.35 -9.17
CA ARG A 35 -7.80 9.64 -10.28
C ARG A 35 -8.98 8.67 -10.34
N ASN A 36 -8.80 7.39 -10.00
CA ASN A 36 -9.90 6.41 -10.11
C ASN A 36 -10.87 6.46 -8.92
N CYS A 37 -10.37 6.69 -7.69
CA CYS A 37 -11.23 6.65 -6.50
C CYS A 37 -11.47 8.01 -5.82
N GLY A 38 -10.89 9.09 -6.36
CA GLY A 38 -11.06 10.46 -5.85
C GLY A 38 -10.41 10.74 -4.49
N PHE A 39 -9.65 9.80 -3.92
CA PHE A 39 -9.05 9.98 -2.60
C PHE A 39 -7.93 11.02 -2.65
N ILE A 40 -8.01 12.07 -1.83
CA ILE A 40 -7.02 13.15 -1.78
C ILE A 40 -5.98 12.86 -0.70
N PHE A 41 -4.71 12.83 -1.11
CA PHE A 41 -3.54 12.73 -0.26
C PHE A 41 -3.15 14.13 0.26
N ASN A 42 -3.41 14.39 1.53
CA ASN A 42 -3.01 15.65 2.19
C ASN A 42 -1.73 15.42 3.01
N PHE A 43 -0.59 15.76 2.42
CA PHE A 43 0.73 15.58 3.04
C PHE A 43 1.07 16.63 4.10
N VAL A 44 0.33 17.73 4.17
CA VAL A 44 0.66 18.89 5.03
C VAL A 44 0.10 18.71 6.44
N ASP A 45 -1.15 18.25 6.56
CA ASP A 45 -1.78 18.07 7.87
C ASP A 45 -1.46 16.71 8.51
N GLU A 46 -0.41 16.03 8.04
CA GLU A 46 -0.12 14.62 8.34
C GLU A 46 -1.30 13.66 8.10
N LYS A 47 -2.32 14.11 7.35
CA LYS A 47 -3.36 13.31 6.70
C LYS A 47 -2.78 12.58 5.49
N ASN A 48 -1.59 12.02 5.66
CA ASN A 48 -1.17 10.84 4.92
C ASN A 48 -2.34 9.82 5.00
N PRO A 49 -2.46 8.89 4.04
CA PRO A 49 -3.15 7.64 4.34
C PRO A 49 -2.45 7.15 5.60
N LYS A 50 -3.21 7.14 6.70
CA LYS A 50 -2.69 7.13 8.09
C LYS A 50 -1.47 6.22 8.16
N LYS A 51 -0.44 6.57 8.95
CA LYS A 51 0.38 5.51 9.58
C LYS A 51 -0.66 4.51 10.10
N TYR A 52 -0.79 3.32 9.51
CA TYR A 52 -1.80 2.35 9.94
C TYR A 52 -1.29 1.82 11.28
N SER A 53 -1.60 2.63 12.28
CA SER A 53 -1.10 2.61 13.66
C SER A 53 -1.68 1.41 14.40
N SER A 54 -2.76 0.84 13.87
CA SER A 54 -3.38 -0.38 14.37
C SER A 54 -3.25 -1.55 13.38
N LYS A 55 -3.04 -2.77 13.92
CA LYS A 55 -3.09 -4.02 13.14
C LYS A 55 -4.41 -4.18 12.37
N LYS A 56 -5.51 -3.60 12.89
CA LYS A 56 -6.85 -3.70 12.29
C LYS A 56 -6.96 -2.90 11.00
N GLU A 57 -6.50 -1.64 10.99
CA GLU A 57 -6.60 -0.81 9.77
C GLU A 57 -5.70 -1.37 8.65
N LEU A 58 -4.51 -1.88 8.99
CA LEU A 58 -3.63 -2.54 8.01
C LEU A 58 -4.30 -3.77 7.37
N LYS A 59 -5.01 -4.59 8.15
CA LYS A 59 -5.74 -5.77 7.63
C LYS A 59 -6.84 -5.37 6.65
N ILE A 60 -7.56 -4.30 6.95
CA ILE A 60 -8.61 -3.78 6.05
C ILE A 60 -7.99 -3.32 4.73
N LEU A 61 -6.87 -2.58 4.78
CA LEU A 61 -6.16 -2.17 3.57
C LEU A 61 -5.63 -3.39 2.80
N ALA A 62 -5.06 -4.37 3.50
CA ALA A 62 -4.54 -5.60 2.91
C ALA A 62 -5.65 -6.38 2.18
N GLY A 63 -6.84 -6.48 2.77
CA GLY A 63 -8.01 -7.10 2.12
C GLY A 63 -8.37 -6.41 0.81
N LYS A 64 -8.57 -5.08 0.84
CA LYS A 64 -8.86 -4.28 -0.37
C LYS A 64 -7.76 -4.40 -1.43
N PHE A 65 -6.51 -4.46 -1.00
CA PHE A 65 -5.38 -4.66 -1.89
C PHE A 65 -5.42 -6.04 -2.55
N ALA A 66 -5.67 -7.10 -1.78
CA ALA A 66 -5.75 -8.46 -2.29
C ALA A 66 -6.91 -8.61 -3.29
N GLU A 67 -8.09 -8.09 -2.98
CA GLU A 67 -9.27 -8.12 -3.85
C GLU A 67 -9.00 -7.53 -5.24
N LYS A 68 -8.17 -6.47 -5.32
CA LYS A 68 -7.88 -5.78 -6.58
C LYS A 68 -6.68 -6.33 -7.33
N ASN A 69 -5.67 -6.84 -6.62
CA ASN A 69 -4.35 -7.11 -7.20
C ASN A 69 -3.93 -8.58 -7.18
N LEU A 70 -4.69 -9.46 -6.52
CA LEU A 70 -4.38 -10.88 -6.37
C LEU A 70 -5.56 -11.75 -6.78
N SER A 71 -5.26 -12.90 -7.40
CA SER A 71 -6.27 -13.94 -7.57
C SER A 71 -6.70 -14.48 -6.20
N PRO A 72 -7.95 -14.95 -6.04
CA PRO A 72 -8.47 -15.43 -4.75
C PRO A 72 -7.60 -16.50 -4.06
N GLU A 73 -6.93 -17.34 -4.85
CA GLU A 73 -6.01 -18.38 -4.38
C GLU A 73 -4.81 -17.83 -3.59
N TYR A 74 -4.34 -16.62 -3.95
CA TYR A 74 -3.18 -15.98 -3.33
C TYR A 74 -3.55 -15.07 -2.16
N ALA A 75 -4.83 -14.71 -2.01
CA ALA A 75 -5.29 -13.80 -0.97
C ALA A 75 -5.01 -14.33 0.46
N PRO A 76 -5.26 -15.62 0.80
CA PRO A 76 -4.93 -16.14 2.13
C PRO A 76 -3.42 -16.11 2.43
N LEU A 77 -2.58 -16.49 1.45
CA LEU A 77 -1.12 -16.46 1.58
C LEU A 77 -0.60 -15.04 1.79
N PHE A 78 -1.19 -14.08 1.07
CA PHE A 78 -0.86 -12.67 1.22
C PHE A 78 -1.22 -12.14 2.61
N MET A 79 -2.41 -12.44 3.12
CA MET A 79 -2.84 -12.01 4.44
C MET A 79 -1.93 -12.57 5.54
N LEU A 80 -1.50 -13.84 5.42
CA LEU A 80 -0.52 -14.45 6.34
C LEU A 80 0.85 -13.76 6.26
N ALA A 81 1.32 -13.43 5.05
CA ALA A 81 2.59 -12.73 4.86
C ALA A 81 2.55 -11.31 5.45
N VAL A 82 1.44 -10.59 5.29
CA VAL A 82 1.21 -9.27 5.91
C VAL A 82 1.30 -9.34 7.44
N ASP A 83 0.62 -10.31 8.06
CA ASP A 83 0.65 -10.50 9.52
C ASP A 83 2.07 -10.83 10.01
N ARG A 84 2.78 -11.71 9.30
CA ARG A 84 4.17 -12.10 9.61
C ARG A 84 5.14 -10.93 9.48
N LEU A 85 4.97 -10.06 8.50
CA LEU A 85 5.85 -8.91 8.27
C LEU A 85 5.56 -7.78 9.25
N LYS A 86 4.28 -7.54 9.58
CA LYS A 86 3.90 -6.52 10.57
C LYS A 86 4.34 -6.89 11.98
N SER A 87 4.29 -8.17 12.35
CA SER A 87 4.73 -8.63 13.68
C SER A 87 6.22 -8.36 13.95
N LYS A 88 7.06 -8.26 12.92
CA LYS A 88 8.49 -7.91 13.02
C LYS A 88 8.74 -6.43 13.33
N GLY A 89 7.71 -5.57 13.26
CA GLY A 89 7.73 -4.18 13.74
C GLY A 89 8.66 -3.19 13.02
N LYS A 90 9.45 -3.62 12.03
CA LYS A 90 10.48 -2.79 11.37
C LYS A 90 10.02 -2.07 10.11
N LEU A 91 8.84 -2.40 9.58
CA LEU A 91 8.40 -1.97 8.24
C LEU A 91 7.19 -1.03 8.32
N ARG A 92 7.16 -0.04 7.43
CA ARG A 92 5.98 0.79 7.18
C ARG A 92 4.92 -0.05 6.47
N ASP A 93 3.66 0.35 6.58
CA ASP A 93 2.53 -0.44 6.07
C ASP A 93 2.59 -0.69 4.57
N TYR A 94 2.99 0.30 3.77
CA TYR A 94 3.15 0.08 2.34
C TYR A 94 4.28 -0.90 2.02
N GLU A 95 5.36 -0.91 2.81
CA GLU A 95 6.48 -1.84 2.65
C GLU A 95 6.05 -3.27 3.00
N VAL A 96 5.23 -3.42 4.04
CA VAL A 96 4.61 -4.69 4.40
C VAL A 96 3.78 -5.23 3.24
N LEU A 97 2.88 -4.42 2.67
CA LEU A 97 1.99 -4.85 1.58
C LEU A 97 2.78 -5.19 0.31
N VAL A 98 3.70 -4.33 -0.12
CA VAL A 98 4.50 -4.58 -1.34
C VAL A 98 5.39 -5.82 -1.18
N ARG A 99 5.99 -6.01 0.00
CA ARG A 99 6.85 -7.17 0.26
C ARG A 99 6.05 -8.46 0.35
N ALA A 100 4.91 -8.46 1.05
CA ALA A 100 3.99 -9.59 1.08
C ALA A 100 3.53 -9.97 -0.34
N TYR A 101 3.17 -8.98 -1.16
CA TYR A 101 2.77 -9.20 -2.55
C TYR A 101 3.87 -9.87 -3.38
N ARG A 102 5.11 -9.37 -3.28
CA ARG A 102 6.25 -9.97 -3.98
C ARG A 102 6.57 -11.38 -3.49
N GLU A 103 6.48 -11.62 -2.17
CA GLU A 103 6.72 -12.94 -1.58
C GLU A 103 5.73 -13.98 -2.11
N VAL A 104 4.44 -13.62 -2.20
CA VAL A 104 3.39 -14.53 -2.67
C VAL A 104 3.48 -14.79 -4.17
N LEU A 105 3.88 -13.79 -4.95
CA LEU A 105 4.08 -13.95 -6.40
C LEU A 105 5.45 -14.55 -6.76
N GLY A 106 6.29 -14.90 -5.79
CA GLY A 106 7.62 -15.45 -6.04
C GLY A 106 8.58 -14.47 -6.74
N LEU A 107 8.29 -13.17 -6.70
CA LEU A 107 9.05 -12.10 -7.36
C LEU A 107 10.30 -11.67 -6.58
N ASN A 108 10.75 -12.47 -5.61
CA ASN A 108 11.99 -12.23 -4.90
C ASN A 108 13.16 -12.58 -5.83
N SER A 109 13.68 -11.58 -6.51
CA SER A 109 14.99 -11.61 -7.18
C SER A 109 16.09 -11.67 -6.13
N GLU A 110 16.21 -12.80 -5.43
CA GLU A 110 17.36 -13.29 -4.65
C GLU A 110 16.98 -14.58 -3.91
N ASN A 111 17.07 -15.70 -4.64
CA ASN A 111 17.62 -16.93 -4.09
C ASN A 111 18.12 -17.79 -5.26
N PRO A 112 19.43 -18.12 -5.32
CA PRO A 112 19.94 -19.05 -6.31
C PRO A 112 19.23 -20.39 -6.06
N VAL A 113 18.64 -20.91 -7.11
CA VAL A 113 18.10 -22.27 -7.19
C VAL A 113 19.13 -23.21 -6.57
N ARG A 114 18.85 -23.76 -5.38
CA ARG A 114 19.52 -24.98 -4.92
C ARG A 114 19.03 -26.09 -5.85
N LYS A 115 19.70 -26.23 -6.99
CA LYS A 115 19.67 -27.46 -7.78
C LYS A 115 20.25 -28.54 -6.86
N LYS A 116 19.40 -29.42 -6.35
CA LYS A 116 19.87 -30.71 -5.84
C LYS A 116 20.36 -31.48 -7.06
N ALA A 117 21.66 -31.73 -7.09
CA ALA A 117 22.27 -32.78 -7.88
C ALA A 117 21.83 -34.15 -7.33
#